data_AF-A0AAN8RS78-F1
#
_entry.id   AF-A0AAN8RS78-F1
#
_cell.length_a   1.000
_cell.length_b   1.000
_cell.length_c   1.000
_cell.angle_alpha   90.00
_cell.angle_beta   90.00
_cell.angle_gamma   90.00
#
_symmetry.space_group_name_H-M   'P 1'
#
loop_
_entity.id
_entity.type
_entity.pdbx_description
1 polymer ?
#
loop_
_entity_poly.entity_id
_entity_poly.type
_entity_poly.pdbx_seq_one_letter_code
_entity_poly.pdbx_strand_id
1 'polypeptide(L)'
;MAASSSRFERHLHQIEEAATDISSMRFSKPGIFTNSQVTRPPITSLIRDTSPYERVLFSSASNEGFKEGPSALSSKPGLLGSLLDGNLVHQVQSTVKTAQLKGDVDVEMLLHGAEDLARIYPIPGLDDRIEQLRSRYQDLLSSVILHEELVVAQRTQLDLQRGSTKGEYIRKVKEPKAAKHTLTKADIQAEEIAIKHLEARKFEMESEIRELDRRLTGAIASKSY
;
A
#
# COMPACT_ATOMS: atom_id res chain seq x y z
N MET A 1 61.46 -62.22 -48.44
CA MET A 1 60.28 -63.03 -48.02
C MET A 1 60.26 -63.38 -46.52
N ALA A 2 61.39 -63.39 -45.79
CA ALA A 2 61.39 -63.71 -44.34
C ALA A 2 60.93 -62.56 -43.40
N ALA A 3 61.19 -61.29 -43.75
CA ALA A 3 60.87 -60.15 -42.89
C ALA A 3 59.35 -59.90 -42.71
N SER A 4 58.52 -60.23 -43.72
CA SER A 4 57.06 -60.14 -43.65
C SER A 4 56.46 -61.17 -42.70
N SER A 5 57.02 -62.38 -42.64
CA SER A 5 56.61 -63.41 -41.68
C SER A 5 56.86 -62.95 -40.24
N SER A 6 58.02 -62.32 -39.96
CA SER A 6 58.33 -61.81 -38.61
C SER A 6 57.42 -60.68 -38.13
N ARG A 7 56.92 -59.83 -39.05
CA ARG A 7 55.93 -58.80 -38.70
C ARG A 7 54.57 -59.42 -38.46
N PHE A 8 54.16 -60.35 -39.32
CA PHE A 8 52.91 -61.08 -39.17
C PHE A 8 52.85 -61.83 -37.82
N GLU A 9 53.92 -62.52 -37.43
CA GLU A 9 54.05 -63.17 -36.12
C GLU A 9 53.88 -62.19 -34.95
N ARG A 10 54.48 -60.98 -35.03
CA ARG A 10 54.32 -59.94 -34.00
C ARG A 10 52.90 -59.41 -33.91
N HIS A 11 52.23 -59.21 -35.03
CA HIS A 11 50.84 -58.76 -35.02
C HIS A 11 49.90 -59.84 -34.46
N LEU A 12 50.16 -61.12 -34.74
CA LEU A 12 49.43 -62.22 -34.11
C LEU A 12 49.63 -62.24 -32.60
N HIS A 13 50.87 -62.10 -32.13
CA HIS A 13 51.17 -62.01 -30.70
C HIS A 13 50.48 -60.80 -30.04
N GLN A 14 50.49 -59.63 -30.70
CA GLN A 14 49.81 -58.43 -30.18
C GLN A 14 48.28 -58.60 -30.11
N ILE A 15 47.69 -59.28 -31.10
CA ILE A 15 46.24 -59.55 -31.11
C ILE A 15 45.90 -60.51 -29.97
N GLU A 16 46.74 -61.53 -29.74
CA GLU A 16 46.56 -62.50 -28.66
C GLU A 16 46.69 -61.84 -27.29
N GLU A 17 47.74 -61.03 -27.06
CA GLU A 17 47.90 -60.23 -25.84
C GLU A 17 46.69 -59.32 -25.60
N ALA A 18 46.27 -58.57 -26.62
CA ALA A 18 45.11 -57.69 -26.51
C ALA A 18 43.80 -58.47 -26.24
N ALA A 19 43.62 -59.65 -26.84
CA ALA A 19 42.46 -60.50 -26.59
C ALA A 19 42.45 -61.05 -25.16
N THR A 20 43.62 -61.43 -24.62
CA THR A 20 43.74 -61.85 -23.23
C THR A 20 43.47 -60.69 -22.27
N ASP A 21 43.96 -59.49 -22.56
CA ASP A 21 43.69 -58.29 -21.75
C ASP A 21 42.20 -57.96 -21.74
N ILE A 22 41.56 -57.83 -22.91
CA ILE A 22 40.13 -57.49 -23.02
C ILE A 22 39.24 -58.54 -22.33
N SER A 23 39.60 -59.82 -22.42
CA SER A 23 38.85 -60.89 -21.75
C SER A 23 39.08 -60.94 -20.24
N SER A 24 40.25 -60.52 -19.76
CA SER A 24 40.55 -60.43 -18.33
C SER A 24 39.89 -59.23 -17.63
N MET A 25 39.50 -58.21 -18.40
CA MET A 25 38.79 -57.05 -17.88
C MET A 25 37.47 -57.48 -17.25
N ARG A 26 37.35 -57.25 -15.94
CA ARG A 26 36.13 -57.52 -15.17
C ARG A 26 35.10 -56.44 -15.49
N PHE A 27 34.24 -56.69 -16.46
CA PHE A 27 33.05 -55.87 -16.64
C PHE A 27 32.00 -56.25 -15.61
N SER A 28 31.65 -55.30 -14.75
CA SER A 28 30.45 -55.42 -13.91
C SER A 28 29.26 -55.70 -14.81
N LYS A 29 28.44 -56.70 -14.49
CA LYS A 29 27.13 -56.83 -15.14
C LYS A 29 26.39 -55.49 -14.97
N PRO A 30 25.76 -54.95 -16.03
CA PRO A 30 25.02 -53.71 -15.91
C PRO A 30 23.96 -53.88 -14.82
N GLY A 31 23.97 -52.97 -13.84
CA GLY A 31 23.01 -53.01 -12.74
C GLY A 31 21.59 -52.82 -13.28
N ILE A 32 20.63 -53.51 -12.66
CA ILE A 32 19.21 -53.53 -13.08
C ILE A 32 18.63 -52.10 -13.21
N PHE A 33 19.19 -51.13 -12.49
CA PHE A 33 18.72 -49.74 -12.42
C PHE A 33 19.66 -48.72 -13.09
N THR A 34 20.83 -49.13 -13.58
CA THR A 34 21.84 -48.18 -14.12
C THR A 34 21.35 -47.54 -15.43
N ASN A 35 20.69 -48.31 -16.29
CA ASN A 35 20.09 -47.78 -17.52
C ASN A 35 18.82 -46.95 -17.24
N SER A 36 18.06 -47.24 -16.17
CA SER A 36 16.86 -46.45 -15.87
C SER A 36 17.22 -45.07 -15.33
N GLN A 37 18.15 -44.98 -14.36
CA GLN A 37 18.56 -43.71 -13.76
C GLN A 37 19.13 -42.70 -14.77
N VAL A 38 19.86 -43.17 -15.80
CA VAL A 38 20.50 -42.31 -16.79
C VAL A 38 19.57 -41.92 -17.95
N THR A 39 18.62 -42.79 -18.34
CA THR A 39 17.76 -42.54 -19.51
C THR A 39 16.36 -42.05 -19.15
N ARG A 40 15.80 -42.46 -17.99
CA ARG A 40 14.48 -42.06 -17.50
C ARG A 40 14.48 -42.01 -15.96
N PRO A 41 14.65 -40.85 -15.32
CA PRO A 41 14.53 -40.78 -13.87
C PRO A 41 13.17 -41.37 -13.46
N PRO A 42 13.11 -42.24 -12.43
CA PRO A 42 11.88 -42.87 -12.01
C PRO A 42 10.83 -41.79 -11.68
N ILE A 43 9.55 -42.11 -11.90
CA ILE A 43 8.42 -41.22 -11.58
C ILE A 43 8.48 -40.74 -10.13
N THR A 44 9.11 -41.46 -9.20
CA THR A 44 9.33 -41.05 -7.81
C THR A 44 10.28 -39.85 -7.64
N SER A 45 11.06 -39.49 -8.65
CA SER A 45 11.82 -38.21 -8.68
C SER A 45 10.93 -37.03 -9.11
N LEU A 46 9.84 -37.32 -9.83
CA LEU A 46 8.83 -36.37 -10.31
C LEU A 46 7.68 -36.22 -9.29
N ILE A 47 7.26 -37.32 -8.67
CA ILE A 47 6.38 -37.40 -7.50
C ILE A 47 7.26 -37.27 -6.28
N ARG A 48 7.72 -36.05 -6.04
CA ARG A 48 8.17 -35.64 -4.72
C ARG A 48 6.91 -35.40 -3.90
N ASP A 49 6.92 -35.71 -2.61
CA ASP A 49 5.88 -35.17 -1.73
C ASP A 49 5.83 -33.67 -1.96
N THR A 50 4.67 -33.15 -2.36
CA THR A 50 4.51 -31.70 -2.58
C THR A 50 4.97 -31.00 -1.32
N SER A 51 5.91 -30.07 -1.47
CA SER A 51 6.37 -29.27 -0.35
C SER A 51 5.16 -28.59 0.31
N PRO A 52 5.18 -28.28 1.61
CA PRO A 52 4.06 -27.59 2.25
C PRO A 52 3.67 -26.31 1.50
N TYR A 53 4.63 -25.64 0.86
CA TYR A 53 4.44 -24.49 -0.02
C TYR A 53 3.67 -24.81 -1.31
N GLU A 54 3.98 -25.95 -1.94
CA GLU A 54 3.29 -26.45 -3.14
C GLU A 54 1.86 -26.95 -2.83
N ARG A 55 1.67 -27.60 -1.67
CA ARG A 55 0.35 -28.08 -1.23
C ARG A 55 -0.69 -26.97 -1.19
N VAL A 56 -0.28 -25.76 -0.83
CA VAL A 56 -1.17 -24.61 -0.82
C VAL A 56 -1.65 -24.33 -2.25
N LEU A 57 -0.74 -24.28 -3.25
CA LEU A 57 -1.07 -24.03 -4.66
C LEU A 57 -2.04 -25.07 -5.25
N PHE A 58 -1.98 -26.31 -4.77
CA PHE A 58 -2.80 -27.43 -5.25
C PHE A 58 -4.07 -27.68 -4.44
N SER A 59 -4.29 -26.94 -3.35
CA SER A 59 -5.59 -26.90 -2.65
C SER A 59 -6.58 -26.10 -3.49
N SER A 60 -6.92 -26.64 -4.67
CA SER A 60 -8.04 -26.14 -5.44
C SER A 60 -9.30 -26.24 -4.58
N ALA A 61 -10.09 -25.17 -4.61
CA ALA A 61 -11.50 -25.18 -4.18
C ALA A 61 -12.34 -26.10 -5.09
N SER A 62 -11.93 -27.36 -5.25
CA SER A 62 -12.66 -28.41 -5.95
C SER A 62 -13.57 -29.12 -4.96
N ASN A 63 -14.55 -28.37 -4.49
CA ASN A 63 -15.85 -28.99 -4.26
C ASN A 63 -16.95 -27.99 -4.61
N GLU A 64 -16.95 -27.50 -5.85
CA GLU A 64 -18.20 -27.11 -6.50
C GLU A 64 -18.13 -27.53 -7.96
N GLY A 65 -19.18 -28.21 -8.39
CA GLY A 65 -19.23 -29.00 -9.61
C GLY A 65 -18.89 -28.23 -10.88
N PHE A 66 -18.32 -28.98 -11.82
CA PHE A 66 -18.19 -28.70 -13.24
C PHE A 66 -19.37 -27.87 -13.80
N LYS A 67 -19.12 -26.59 -14.10
CA LYS A 67 -19.95 -25.76 -14.99
C LYS A 67 -19.01 -24.92 -15.85
N GLU A 68 -18.84 -25.34 -17.10
CA GLU A 68 -18.17 -24.56 -18.14
C GLU A 68 -19.00 -23.32 -18.48
N GLY A 69 -18.36 -22.14 -18.42
CA GLY A 69 -18.90 -20.87 -18.89
C GLY A 69 -17.79 -19.81 -18.84
N PRO A 70 -17.71 -18.89 -19.83
CA PRO A 70 -16.65 -17.89 -19.85
C PRO A 70 -17.04 -16.80 -18.86
N SER A 71 -16.51 -16.87 -17.64
CA SER A 71 -16.77 -15.83 -16.64
C SER A 71 -15.47 -15.32 -16.07
N ALA A 72 -15.34 -14.01 -16.24
CA ALA A 72 -14.32 -13.10 -15.77
C ALA A 72 -13.61 -13.56 -14.48
N LEU A 73 -12.31 -13.32 -14.47
CA LEU A 73 -11.41 -13.37 -13.32
C LEU A 73 -12.09 -12.76 -12.09
N SER A 74 -12.77 -13.62 -11.32
CA SER A 74 -13.25 -13.31 -10.00
C SER A 74 -12.00 -13.09 -9.18
N SER A 75 -11.79 -11.83 -8.79
CA SER A 75 -10.84 -11.43 -7.75
C SER A 75 -11.26 -12.12 -6.45
N LYS A 76 -10.96 -13.41 -6.35
CA LYS A 76 -11.13 -14.19 -5.13
C LYS A 76 -9.89 -13.94 -4.27
N PRO A 77 -10.04 -13.84 -2.95
CA PRO A 77 -8.89 -13.72 -2.05
C PRO A 77 -8.01 -14.94 -2.31
N GLY A 78 -6.79 -14.67 -2.80
CA GLY A 78 -5.85 -15.73 -3.15
C GLY A 78 -5.51 -16.58 -1.93
N LEU A 79 -5.07 -17.79 -2.21
CA LEU A 79 -4.34 -18.76 -1.38
C LEU A 79 -3.82 -18.28 0.00
N LEU A 80 -3.19 -17.11 0.01
CA LEU A 80 -2.61 -16.46 1.17
C LEU A 80 -3.66 -16.11 2.24
N GLY A 81 -4.85 -15.68 1.85
CA GLY A 81 -5.93 -15.26 2.76
C GLY A 81 -6.69 -16.41 3.44
N SER A 82 -6.40 -17.67 3.09
CA SER A 82 -6.94 -18.83 3.83
C SER A 82 -5.94 -19.38 4.85
N LEU A 83 -4.64 -19.12 4.67
CA LEU A 83 -3.55 -19.64 5.51
C LEU A 83 -3.07 -18.57 6.51
N LEU A 84 -2.90 -17.34 6.04
CA LEU A 84 -2.87 -16.15 6.89
C LEU A 84 -4.31 -15.69 6.98
N ASP A 85 -4.82 -15.71 8.21
CA ASP A 85 -6.12 -15.17 8.64
C ASP A 85 -6.62 -14.10 7.65
N GLY A 86 -7.64 -14.41 6.83
CA GLY A 86 -7.94 -13.66 5.61
C GLY A 86 -8.19 -12.17 5.80
N ASN A 87 -8.51 -11.77 7.03
CA ASN A 87 -8.59 -10.38 7.47
C ASN A 87 -7.24 -9.64 7.41
N LEU A 88 -6.14 -10.27 7.82
CA LEU A 88 -4.80 -9.66 7.85
C LEU A 88 -4.30 -9.33 6.45
N VAL A 89 -4.45 -10.27 5.50
CA VAL A 89 -4.04 -10.07 4.11
C VAL A 89 -4.87 -8.97 3.45
N HIS A 90 -6.18 -8.92 3.69
CA HIS A 90 -7.05 -7.87 3.18
C HIS A 90 -6.70 -6.50 3.79
N GLN A 91 -6.36 -6.46 5.08
CA GLN A 91 -5.96 -5.25 5.78
C GLN A 91 -4.62 -4.72 5.26
N VAL A 92 -3.60 -5.57 5.13
CA VAL A 92 -2.29 -5.22 4.53
C VAL A 92 -2.46 -4.77 3.08
N GLN A 93 -3.27 -5.45 2.26
CA GLN A 93 -3.52 -5.02 0.89
C GLN A 93 -4.26 -3.68 0.83
N SER A 94 -5.20 -3.45 1.76
CA SER A 94 -5.89 -2.17 1.85
C SER A 94 -4.91 -1.07 2.23
N THR A 95 -3.99 -1.30 3.17
CA THR A 95 -2.99 -0.29 3.56
C THR A 95 -1.98 -0.01 2.47
N VAL A 96 -1.56 -1.01 1.70
CA VAL A 96 -0.69 -0.79 0.54
C VAL A 96 -1.41 -0.01 -0.58
N LYS A 97 -2.70 -0.29 -0.81
CA LYS A 97 -3.51 0.46 -1.78
C LYS A 97 -3.77 1.90 -1.31
N THR A 98 -4.01 2.11 -0.01
CA THR A 98 -4.19 3.46 0.55
C THR A 98 -2.87 4.21 0.67
N ALA A 99 -1.75 3.51 0.89
CA ALA A 99 -0.41 4.08 0.95
C ALA A 99 -0.07 4.86 -0.32
N GLN A 100 -0.39 4.27 -1.48
CA GLN A 100 -0.21 4.90 -2.80
C GLN A 100 -1.04 6.17 -2.97
N LEU A 101 -2.16 6.30 -2.24
CA LEU A 101 -3.15 7.38 -2.44
C LEU A 101 -3.13 8.44 -1.35
N LYS A 102 -2.67 8.12 -0.14
CA LYS A 102 -2.89 8.96 1.05
C LYS A 102 -1.66 9.18 1.92
N GLY A 103 -0.51 8.58 1.59
CA GLY A 103 0.77 8.79 2.29
C GLY A 103 0.82 8.29 3.74
N ASP A 104 -0.31 7.84 4.29
CA ASP A 104 -0.40 7.27 5.62
C ASP A 104 -0.32 5.74 5.50
N VAL A 105 0.84 5.20 5.88
CA VAL A 105 1.19 3.78 5.74
C VAL A 105 1.50 3.25 7.12
N ASP A 106 0.72 2.26 7.56
CA ASP A 106 1.05 1.51 8.78
C ASP A 106 2.22 0.56 8.50
N VAL A 107 3.42 1.00 8.86
CA VAL A 107 4.69 0.31 8.60
C VAL A 107 4.79 -1.00 9.40
N GLU A 108 4.26 -1.04 10.63
CA GLU A 108 4.33 -2.23 11.48
C GLU A 108 3.47 -3.36 10.92
N MET A 109 2.27 -3.06 10.46
CA MET A 109 1.42 -4.05 9.80
C MET A 109 2.01 -4.53 8.48
N LEU A 110 2.72 -3.66 7.75
CA LEU A 110 3.42 -4.05 6.52
C LEU A 110 4.60 -4.98 6.81
N LEU A 111 5.39 -4.69 7.84
CA LEU A 111 6.50 -5.54 8.27
C LEU A 111 5.99 -6.88 8.80
N HIS A 112 4.88 -6.89 9.54
CA HIS A 112 4.24 -8.13 9.99
C HIS A 112 3.75 -9.00 8.81
N GLY A 113 3.10 -8.39 7.81
CA GLY A 113 2.72 -9.09 6.59
C GLY A 113 3.91 -9.61 5.78
N ALA A 114 5.03 -8.88 5.78
CA ALA A 114 6.27 -9.32 5.16
C ALA A 114 6.91 -10.52 5.88
N GLU A 115 6.85 -10.58 7.21
CA GLU A 115 7.32 -11.74 7.99
C GLU A 115 6.48 -12.99 7.72
N ASP A 116 5.16 -12.86 7.68
CA ASP A 116 4.29 -13.99 7.39
C ASP A 116 4.48 -14.49 5.95
N LEU A 117 4.76 -13.58 5.02
CA LEU A 117 5.18 -13.95 3.66
C LEU A 117 6.54 -14.62 3.62
N ALA A 118 7.52 -14.17 4.42
CA ALA A 118 8.85 -14.76 4.51
C ALA A 118 8.80 -16.22 5.02
N ARG A 119 7.86 -16.54 5.91
CA ARG A 119 7.62 -17.92 6.38
C ARG A 119 7.16 -18.86 5.26
N ILE A 120 6.34 -18.37 4.34
CA ILE A 120 5.82 -19.14 3.21
C ILE A 120 6.83 -19.14 2.05
N TYR A 121 7.63 -18.09 1.93
CA TYR A 121 8.59 -17.91 0.85
C TYR A 121 9.95 -17.48 1.41
N PRO A 122 10.78 -18.43 1.87
CA PRO A 122 12.08 -18.11 2.43
C PRO A 122 13.01 -17.55 1.35
N ILE A 123 13.36 -16.27 1.50
CA ILE A 123 14.35 -15.57 0.67
C ILE A 123 15.55 -15.28 1.57
N PRO A 124 16.77 -15.71 1.20
CA PRO A 124 17.95 -15.49 2.04
C PRO A 124 18.21 -13.99 2.27
N GLY A 125 18.45 -13.61 3.52
CA GLY A 125 18.72 -12.22 3.92
C GLY A 125 17.50 -11.30 3.98
N LEU A 126 16.28 -11.84 3.82
CA LEU A 126 15.05 -11.07 3.98
C LEU A 126 14.82 -10.69 5.45
N ASP A 127 15.09 -11.61 6.38
CA ASP A 127 14.89 -11.41 7.81
C ASP A 127 15.79 -10.27 8.34
N ASP A 128 17.08 -10.28 7.99
CA ASP A 128 18.02 -9.20 8.32
C ASP A 128 17.51 -7.82 7.82
N ARG A 129 16.86 -7.80 6.66
CA ARG A 129 16.34 -6.58 6.05
C ARG A 129 15.07 -6.09 6.76
N ILE A 130 14.22 -7.01 7.20
CA ILE A 130 13.03 -6.71 8.03
C ILE A 130 13.47 -6.13 9.38
N GLU A 131 14.48 -6.71 10.02
CA GLU A 131 15.05 -6.21 11.28
C GLU A 131 15.68 -4.83 11.13
N GLN A 132 16.42 -4.59 10.03
CA GLN A 132 16.97 -3.26 9.70
C GLN A 132 15.86 -2.22 9.52
N LEU A 133 14.78 -2.56 8.81
CA LEU A 133 13.64 -1.68 8.60
C LEU A 133 12.92 -1.35 9.91
N ARG A 134 12.74 -2.34 10.79
CA ARG A 134 12.18 -2.12 12.14
C ARG A 134 13.03 -1.16 12.95
N SER A 135 14.33 -1.40 13.01
CA SER A 135 15.26 -0.55 13.77
C SER A 135 15.22 0.89 13.28
N ARG A 136 15.26 1.09 11.95
CA ARG A 136 15.14 2.41 11.32
C ARG A 136 13.81 3.10 11.64
N TYR A 137 12.70 2.36 11.65
CA TYR A 137 11.39 2.91 11.97
C TYR A 137 11.29 3.36 13.42
N GLN A 138 11.81 2.55 14.36
CA GLN A 138 11.87 2.90 15.79
C GLN A 138 12.73 4.16 16.04
N ASP A 139 13.88 4.28 15.37
CA ASP A 139 14.71 5.48 15.43
C ASP A 139 13.94 6.72 14.95
N LEU A 140 13.23 6.61 13.82
CA LEU A 140 12.43 7.72 13.28
C LEU A 140 11.29 8.10 14.22
N LEU A 141 10.57 7.12 14.78
CA LEU A 141 9.51 7.36 15.77
C LEU A 141 10.04 8.14 16.97
N SER A 142 11.20 7.76 17.51
CA SER A 142 11.81 8.49 18.61
C SER A 142 12.10 9.96 18.25
N SER A 143 12.59 10.21 17.03
CA SER A 143 12.86 11.58 16.55
C SER A 143 11.57 12.39 16.36
N VAL A 144 10.50 11.74 15.86
CA VAL A 144 9.21 12.38 15.64
C VAL A 144 8.63 12.82 16.97
N ILE A 145 8.65 11.96 17.99
CA ILE A 145 8.16 12.29 19.34
C ILE A 145 8.88 13.52 19.90
N LEU A 146 10.22 13.57 19.80
CA LEU A 146 10.99 14.71 20.26
C LEU A 146 10.63 16.01 19.50
N HIS A 147 10.42 15.91 18.19
CA HIS A 147 10.02 17.04 17.38
C HIS A 147 8.58 17.48 17.63
N GLU A 148 7.67 16.56 17.90
CA GLU A 148 6.28 16.85 18.27
C GLU A 148 6.21 17.63 19.58
N GLU A 149 6.95 17.19 20.61
CA GLU A 149 7.04 17.90 21.89
C GLU A 149 7.56 19.33 21.69
N LEU A 150 8.60 19.50 20.87
CA LEU A 150 9.18 20.80 20.56
C LEU A 150 8.18 21.70 19.81
N VAL A 151 7.45 21.16 18.83
CA VAL A 151 6.41 21.89 18.09
C VAL A 151 5.29 22.32 19.03
N VAL A 152 4.89 21.48 19.97
CA VAL A 152 3.89 21.83 21.00
C VAL A 152 4.41 22.98 21.87
N ALA A 153 5.63 22.89 22.39
CA ALA A 153 6.24 23.96 23.17
C ALA A 153 6.28 25.29 22.40
N GLN A 154 6.74 25.27 21.15
CA GLN A 154 6.75 26.46 20.29
C GLN A 154 5.34 27.01 20.03
N ARG A 155 4.36 26.14 19.81
CA ARG A 155 2.98 26.54 19.55
C ARG A 155 2.35 27.20 20.78
N THR A 156 2.58 26.66 21.98
CA THR A 156 2.12 27.30 23.23
C THR A 156 2.74 28.69 23.42
N GLN A 157 4.04 28.85 23.12
CA GLN A 157 4.71 30.15 23.18
C GLN A 157 4.11 31.14 22.17
N LEU A 158 3.83 30.69 20.94
CA LEU A 158 3.19 31.52 19.93
C LEU A 158 1.75 31.89 20.29
N ASP A 159 0.99 31.00 20.93
CA ASP A 159 -0.37 31.29 21.37
C ASP A 159 -0.38 32.33 22.51
N LEU A 160 0.57 32.25 23.44
CA LEU A 160 0.82 33.30 24.44
C LEU A 160 1.18 34.64 23.77
N GLN A 161 2.09 34.62 22.79
CA GLN A 161 2.48 35.83 22.04
C GLN A 161 1.36 36.38 21.16
N ARG A 162 0.53 35.53 20.54
CA ARG A 162 -0.68 35.94 19.80
C ARG A 162 -1.74 36.52 20.72
N GLY A 163 -1.87 35.98 21.93
CA GLY A 163 -2.69 36.56 22.99
C GLY A 163 -2.20 37.96 23.39
N SER A 164 -0.89 38.18 23.41
CA SER A 164 -0.26 39.47 23.71
C SER A 164 -0.22 40.45 22.53
N THR A 165 -0.19 39.97 21.28
CA THR A 165 -0.06 40.78 20.05
C THR A 165 -1.41 41.02 19.34
N LYS A 166 -2.51 41.10 20.10
CA LYS A 166 -3.76 41.72 19.63
C LYS A 166 -3.65 43.26 19.51
N GLY A 167 -2.49 43.83 19.81
CA GLY A 167 -2.12 45.22 19.51
C GLY A 167 -0.70 45.26 18.95
N GLU A 168 -0.52 46.03 17.88
CA GLU A 168 0.76 46.32 17.22
C GLU A 168 1.42 45.17 16.45
N TYR A 169 1.37 45.26 15.12
CA TYR A 169 2.52 45.41 14.20
C TYR A 169 2.01 45.26 12.76
N ILE A 170 1.59 46.37 12.15
CA ILE A 170 1.48 46.46 10.69
C ILE A 170 2.92 46.46 10.14
N ARG A 171 3.35 45.35 9.55
CA ARG A 171 4.52 45.33 8.66
C ARG A 171 4.22 46.26 7.48
N LYS A 172 4.94 47.38 7.40
CA LYS A 172 4.89 48.27 6.24
C LYS A 172 5.54 47.57 5.04
N VAL A 173 4.71 47.02 4.15
CA VAL A 173 5.06 46.82 2.73
C VAL A 173 4.20 47.79 1.94
N LYS A 174 4.85 48.64 1.15
CA LYS A 174 4.22 49.65 0.29
C LYS A 174 3.47 48.96 -0.86
N GLU A 175 2.16 49.21 -0.93
CA GLU A 175 1.39 49.37 -2.18
C GLU A 175 0.31 50.44 -1.95
N PRO A 176 0.00 51.31 -2.93
CA PRO A 176 -1.04 52.32 -2.79
C PRO A 176 -2.40 51.67 -3.04
N LYS A 177 -3.11 51.30 -1.98
CA LYS A 177 -4.50 50.82 -2.08
C LYS A 177 -5.34 51.50 -1.01
N ALA A 178 -6.30 52.28 -1.53
CA ALA A 178 -7.52 52.82 -0.95
C ALA A 178 -7.49 53.13 0.56
N ALA A 179 -7.72 54.41 0.89
CA ALA A 179 -7.97 54.89 2.24
C ALA A 179 -8.91 53.93 3.00
N LYS A 180 -8.31 53.07 3.83
CA LYS A 180 -9.03 52.37 4.87
C LYS A 180 -9.43 53.45 5.85
N HIS A 181 -10.69 53.87 5.78
CA HIS A 181 -11.28 54.84 6.69
C HIS A 181 -11.08 54.32 8.10
N THR A 182 -10.12 54.88 8.82
CA THR A 182 -9.99 54.67 10.26
C THR A 182 -11.15 55.41 10.89
N LEU A 183 -12.33 54.78 10.91
CA LEU A 183 -13.53 55.29 11.56
C LEU A 183 -13.15 55.61 13.01
N THR A 184 -13.10 56.89 13.31
CA THR A 184 -12.83 57.37 14.66
C THR A 184 -14.07 57.04 15.50
N LYS A 185 -13.92 56.84 16.81
CA LYS A 185 -15.07 56.58 17.69
C LYS A 185 -16.19 57.63 17.56
N ALA A 186 -15.83 58.87 17.21
CA ALA A 186 -16.77 59.95 16.93
C ALA A 186 -17.59 59.74 15.64
N ASP A 187 -16.97 59.19 14.58
CA ASP A 187 -17.65 58.92 13.30
C ASP A 187 -18.70 57.83 13.47
N ILE A 188 -18.40 56.80 14.28
CA ILE A 188 -19.34 55.72 14.62
C ILE A 188 -20.57 56.27 15.35
N GLN A 189 -20.39 57.22 16.27
CA GLN A 189 -21.52 57.83 17.00
C GLN A 189 -22.42 58.67 16.08
N ALA A 190 -21.82 59.38 15.11
CA ALA A 190 -22.58 60.13 14.12
C ALA A 190 -23.40 59.19 13.22
N GLU A 191 -22.80 58.08 12.79
CA GLU A 191 -23.50 57.05 12.01
C GLU A 191 -24.64 56.39 12.81
N GLU A 192 -24.44 56.09 14.10
CA GLU A 192 -25.48 55.53 14.96
C GLU A 192 -26.70 56.47 15.09
N ILE A 193 -26.47 57.77 15.21
CA ILE A 193 -27.56 58.77 15.26
C ILE A 193 -28.29 58.84 13.91
N ALA A 194 -27.53 58.83 12.81
CA ALA A 194 -28.11 58.84 11.46
C ALA A 194 -28.97 57.59 11.21
N ILE A 195 -28.50 56.41 11.62
CA ILE A 195 -29.24 55.15 11.51
C ILE A 195 -30.54 55.21 12.31
N LYS A 196 -30.52 55.72 13.55
CA LYS A 196 -31.75 55.85 14.36
C LYS A 196 -32.82 56.72 13.70
N HIS A 197 -32.43 57.82 13.07
CA HIS A 197 -33.37 58.66 12.32
C HIS A 197 -33.94 57.93 11.10
N LEU A 198 -33.10 57.17 10.38
CA LEU A 198 -33.54 56.37 9.25
C LEU A 198 -34.49 55.24 9.68
N GLU A 199 -34.23 54.60 10.81
CA GLU A 199 -35.11 53.57 11.38
C GLU A 199 -36.47 54.12 11.81
N ALA A 200 -36.52 55.30 12.43
CA ALA A 200 -37.79 55.95 12.78
C ALA A 200 -38.63 56.25 11.53
N ARG A 201 -38.00 56.79 10.48
CA ARG A 201 -38.66 57.05 9.20
C ARG A 201 -39.10 55.76 8.50
N LYS A 202 -38.27 54.72 8.55
CA LYS A 202 -38.61 53.39 8.03
C LYS A 202 -39.82 52.83 8.75
N PHE A 203 -39.87 52.94 10.08
CA PHE A 203 -40.99 52.47 10.88
C PHE A 203 -42.29 53.21 10.56
N GLU A 204 -42.24 54.54 10.39
CA GLU A 204 -43.39 55.35 10.00
C GLU A 204 -43.93 54.91 8.63
N MET A 205 -43.07 54.82 7.61
CA MET A 205 -43.50 54.37 6.28
C MET A 205 -43.97 52.91 6.29
N GLU A 206 -43.34 52.03 7.05
CA GLU A 206 -43.81 50.65 7.21
C GLU A 206 -45.19 50.58 7.89
N SER A 207 -45.48 51.47 8.84
CA SER A 207 -46.79 51.55 9.48
C SER A 207 -47.86 52.04 8.49
N GLU A 208 -47.53 53.02 7.65
CA GLU A 208 -48.40 53.52 6.60
C GLU A 208 -48.67 52.44 5.55
N ILE A 209 -47.64 51.73 5.11
CA ILE A 209 -47.77 50.59 4.20
C ILE A 209 -48.64 49.49 4.83
N ARG A 210 -48.42 49.14 6.10
CA ARG A 210 -49.25 48.14 6.80
C ARG A 210 -50.71 48.58 6.90
N GLU A 211 -50.96 49.88 7.09
CA GLU A 211 -52.32 50.41 7.07
C GLU A 211 -52.94 50.32 5.67
N LEU A 212 -52.20 50.71 4.63
CA LEU A 212 -52.63 50.59 3.24
C LEU A 212 -52.89 49.13 2.86
N ASP A 213 -52.06 48.20 3.31
CA ASP A 213 -52.21 46.77 3.07
C ASP A 213 -53.44 46.20 3.81
N ARG A 214 -53.71 46.66 5.04
CA ARG A 214 -54.95 46.35 5.76
C ARG A 214 -56.18 46.88 5.01
N ARG A 215 -56.13 48.11 4.50
CA ARG A 215 -57.22 48.72 3.71
C ARG A 215 -57.42 47.98 2.39
N LEU A 216 -56.35 47.61 1.71
CA LEU A 216 -56.37 46.87 0.46
C LEU A 216 -56.94 45.47 0.67
N THR A 217 -56.44 44.73 1.66
CA THR A 217 -56.92 43.40 2.02
C THR A 217 -58.41 43.43 2.42
N GLY A 218 -58.84 44.44 3.18
CA GLY A 218 -60.25 44.65 3.50
C GLY A 218 -61.12 44.96 2.27
N ALA A 219 -60.61 45.76 1.32
CA ALA A 219 -61.30 46.09 0.07
C ALA A 219 -61.34 44.92 -0.93
N ILE A 220 -60.34 44.03 -0.92
CA ILE A 220 -60.34 42.78 -1.69
C ILE A 220 -61.36 41.80 -1.09
N ALA A 221 -61.43 41.70 0.25
CA ALA A 221 -62.40 40.84 0.93
C ALA A 221 -63.87 41.29 0.72
N SER A 222 -64.14 42.60 0.59
CA SER A 222 -65.51 43.10 0.33
C SER A 222 -65.95 43.00 -1.13
N LYS A 223 -65.02 42.79 -2.07
CA LYS A 223 -65.31 42.59 -3.50
C LYS A 223 -65.52 41.12 -3.90
N SER A 224 -65.35 40.19 -2.96
CA SER A 224 -65.46 38.74 -3.16
C SER A 224 -66.79 38.13 -2.68
N TYR A 225 -67.81 38.96 -2.44
CA TYR A 225 -69.20 38.57 -2.19
C TYR A 225 -70.14 39.24 -3.20
#